data_AF-A0A3P6C2J7-F1
#
_entry.id   AF-A0A3P6C2J7-F1
#
_cell.length_a   1.000
_cell.length_b   1.000
_cell.length_c   1.000
_cell.angle_alpha   90.00
_cell.angle_beta   90.00
_cell.angle_gamma   90.00
#
_symmetry.space_group_name_H-M   'P 1'
#
loop_
_entity.id
_entity.type
_entity.pdbx_description
1 polymer ?
#
loop_
_entity_poly.entity_id
_entity_poly.type
_entity_poly.pdbx_seq_one_letter_code
_entity_poly.pdbx_strand_id
1 'polypeptide(L)'
;MMCMKCLLIQPIGANCSNTLCKSSMGKYFCKICKLFDDERKIYHCPYCNLCRVGKGLGIDYFHCMKCNACMARSLKEHVCREKCLEDNCPICHEYIFTSSSPVKALPCGHLMHSKCFKDYTCSHYTCPVCSKSLGDMQVSFIIFRQNIVFLDHI
;
A
#
# COMPACT_ATOMS: atom_id res chain seq x y z
N MET A 1 -10.15 -3.55 -26.86
CA MET A 1 -11.15 -3.41 -25.78
C MET A 1 -12.53 -3.19 -26.40
N MET A 2 -13.62 -3.44 -25.69
CA MET A 2 -14.99 -3.26 -26.22
C MET A 2 -15.74 -2.15 -25.48
N CYS A 3 -16.44 -1.28 -26.20
CA CYS A 3 -17.34 -0.30 -25.60
C CYS A 3 -18.62 -0.97 -25.10
N MET A 4 -18.89 -0.87 -23.80
CA MET A 4 -20.10 -1.51 -23.22
C MET A 4 -21.42 -0.82 -23.62
N LYS A 5 -21.37 0.38 -24.21
CA LYS A 5 -22.59 1.08 -24.68
C LYS A 5 -22.97 0.78 -26.13
N CYS A 6 -21.99 0.74 -27.03
CA CYS A 6 -22.22 0.56 -28.47
C CYS A 6 -21.61 -0.72 -29.04
N LEU A 7 -21.00 -1.54 -28.18
CA LEU A 7 -20.38 -2.84 -28.49
C LEU A 7 -19.25 -2.81 -29.52
N LEU A 8 -18.78 -1.62 -29.92
CA LEU A 8 -17.63 -1.47 -30.82
C LEU A 8 -16.35 -2.00 -30.15
N ILE A 9 -15.67 -2.92 -30.85
CA ILE A 9 -14.30 -3.34 -30.53
C ILE A 9 -13.33 -2.31 -31.11
N GLN A 10 -12.40 -1.84 -30.28
CA GLN A 10 -11.54 -0.69 -30.60
C GLN A 10 -10.17 -0.76 -29.91
N PRO A 11 -9.19 0.05 -30.37
CA PRO A 11 -7.94 0.28 -29.65
C PRO A 11 -8.18 0.82 -28.23
N ILE A 12 -7.18 0.66 -27.36
CA ILE A 12 -7.26 1.17 -25.99
C ILE A 12 -7.27 2.70 -26.00
N GLY A 13 -8.26 3.30 -25.33
CA GLY A 13 -8.39 4.74 -25.21
C GLY A 13 -9.33 5.15 -24.09
N ALA A 14 -9.24 6.41 -23.68
CA ALA A 14 -10.08 6.99 -22.63
C ALA A 14 -11.57 7.00 -23.01
N ASN A 15 -11.87 7.11 -24.30
CA ASN A 15 -13.21 7.26 -24.84
C ASN A 15 -13.45 6.28 -25.98
N CYS A 16 -14.72 6.00 -26.24
CA CYS A 16 -15.13 5.26 -27.43
C CYS A 16 -14.75 6.02 -28.71
N SER A 17 -14.10 5.32 -29.64
CA SER A 17 -13.69 5.77 -30.97
C SER A 17 -14.87 5.97 -31.94
N ASN A 18 -16.03 5.36 -31.65
CA ASN A 18 -17.26 5.67 -32.39
C ASN A 18 -17.66 7.13 -32.12
N THR A 19 -17.66 7.94 -33.18
CA THR A 19 -17.91 9.38 -33.15
C THR A 19 -19.31 9.74 -32.64
N LEU A 20 -20.30 8.85 -32.78
CA LEU A 20 -21.65 9.02 -32.24
C LEU A 20 -21.77 8.61 -30.77
N CYS A 21 -20.94 7.68 -30.31
CA CYS A 21 -20.98 7.18 -28.93
C CYS A 21 -20.12 8.04 -27.97
N LYS A 22 -18.83 8.23 -28.30
CA LYS A 22 -17.79 8.98 -27.55
C LYS A 22 -17.74 8.78 -26.02
N SER A 23 -18.41 7.76 -25.52
CA SER A 23 -18.58 7.57 -24.08
C SER A 23 -17.25 7.30 -23.41
N SER A 24 -17.07 7.83 -22.20
CA SER A 24 -15.90 7.52 -21.38
C SER A 24 -15.86 6.02 -21.11
N MET A 25 -14.68 5.44 -21.23
CA MET A 25 -14.43 4.01 -20.98
C MET A 25 -14.14 3.72 -19.51
N GLY A 26 -13.90 4.77 -18.73
CA GLY A 26 -13.81 4.76 -17.27
C GLY A 26 -13.72 6.20 -16.74
N LYS A 27 -13.95 6.42 -15.44
CA LYS A 27 -13.72 7.73 -14.80
C LYS A 27 -12.23 8.06 -14.73
N TYR A 28 -11.41 7.04 -14.48
CA TYR A 28 -9.96 7.12 -14.57
C TYR A 28 -9.46 6.24 -15.72
N PHE A 29 -8.53 6.78 -16.51
CA PHE A 29 -7.80 6.03 -17.52
C PHE A 29 -6.32 6.39 -17.48
N CYS A 30 -5.46 5.39 -17.31
CA CYS A 30 -4.03 5.53 -17.47
C CYS A 30 -3.59 4.97 -18.82
N LYS A 31 -3.10 5.84 -19.72
CA LYS A 31 -2.57 5.42 -21.03
C LYS A 31 -1.33 4.53 -20.93
N ILE A 32 -0.48 4.77 -19.92
CA ILE A 32 0.79 4.06 -19.71
C ILE A 32 0.52 2.65 -19.21
N CYS A 33 -0.23 2.52 -18.10
CA CYS A 33 -0.55 1.22 -17.50
C CYS A 33 -1.75 0.52 -18.17
N LYS A 34 -2.44 1.18 -19.11
CA LYS A 34 -3.67 0.71 -19.76
C LYS A 34 -4.77 0.34 -18.74
N LEU A 35 -4.80 1.04 -17.61
CA LEU A 35 -5.71 0.79 -16.49
C LEU A 35 -6.96 1.67 -16.61
N PHE A 36 -8.11 1.08 -16.34
CA PHE A 36 -9.40 1.75 -16.20
C PHE A 36 -9.94 1.55 -14.79
N ASP A 37 -10.53 2.58 -14.18
CA ASP A 37 -11.18 2.47 -12.88
C ASP A 37 -12.31 3.49 -12.74
N ASP A 38 -13.43 3.08 -12.13
CA ASP A 38 -14.63 3.90 -11.96
C ASP A 38 -14.95 4.26 -10.50
N GLU A 39 -14.21 3.70 -9.54
CA GLU A 39 -14.57 3.71 -8.13
C GLU A 39 -13.50 4.40 -7.27
N ARG A 40 -12.24 4.08 -7.50
CA ARG A 40 -11.11 4.47 -6.67
C ARG A 40 -10.48 5.75 -7.19
N LYS A 41 -9.90 6.52 -6.27
CA LYS A 41 -9.00 7.62 -6.63
C LYS A 41 -7.66 6.99 -6.98
N ILE A 42 -7.26 7.09 -8.24
CA ILE A 42 -6.01 6.51 -8.75
C ILE A 42 -5.20 7.63 -9.38
N TYR A 43 -3.89 7.57 -9.20
CA TYR A 43 -2.94 8.40 -9.92
C TYR A 43 -1.80 7.55 -10.48
N HIS A 44 -1.19 8.01 -11.56
CA HIS A 44 0.02 7.38 -12.09
C HIS A 44 1.25 8.06 -11.48
N CYS A 45 2.15 7.27 -10.89
CA CYS A 45 3.46 7.76 -10.49
C CYS A 45 4.46 7.53 -11.63
N PRO A 46 4.99 8.59 -12.28
CA PRO A 46 5.93 8.44 -13.39
C PRO A 46 7.28 7.86 -12.95
N TYR A 47 7.67 8.04 -11.69
CA TYR A 47 8.93 7.52 -11.16
C TYR A 47 8.88 6.02 -10.89
N CYS A 48 7.74 5.50 -10.42
CA CYS A 48 7.55 4.07 -10.21
C CYS A 48 7.02 3.36 -11.46
N ASN A 49 6.56 4.09 -12.49
CA ASN A 49 5.82 3.57 -13.63
C ASN A 49 4.59 2.72 -13.25
N LEU A 50 3.93 3.07 -12.14
CA LEU A 50 2.80 2.33 -11.59
C LEU A 50 1.64 3.26 -11.24
N CYS A 51 0.42 2.77 -11.48
CA CYS A 51 -0.78 3.38 -10.90
C CYS A 51 -0.87 3.03 -9.41
N ARG A 52 -1.16 4.03 -8.58
CA ARG A 52 -1.32 3.90 -7.13
C ARG A 52 -2.67 4.48 -6.71
N VAL A 53 -3.21 3.98 -5.61
CA VAL A 53 -4.45 4.49 -5.02
C VAL A 53 -4.14 5.75 -4.19
N GLY A 54 -4.84 6.84 -4.46
CA GLY A 54 -4.65 8.16 -3.84
C GLY A 54 -5.14 9.29 -4.75
N LYS A 55 -5.16 10.52 -4.24
CA LYS A 55 -5.51 11.71 -5.02
C LYS A 55 -4.38 12.16 -5.95
N GLY A 56 -3.11 11.91 -5.59
CA GLY A 56 -1.99 12.19 -6.47
C GLY A 56 -0.71 12.65 -5.78
N LEU A 57 0.38 12.62 -6.54
CA LEU A 57 1.63 13.27 -6.15
C LEU A 57 1.40 14.78 -5.97
N GLY A 58 1.88 15.33 -4.85
CA GLY A 58 1.67 16.74 -4.50
C GLY A 58 0.31 17.03 -3.86
N ILE A 59 -0.61 16.06 -3.76
CA ILE A 59 -1.92 16.26 -3.10
C ILE A 59 -1.96 15.54 -1.76
N ASP A 60 -1.99 14.22 -1.76
CA ASP A 60 -2.00 13.36 -0.57
C ASP A 60 -0.84 12.37 -0.55
N TYR A 61 -0.13 12.22 -1.67
CA TYR A 61 1.11 11.46 -1.79
C TYR A 61 2.28 12.33 -2.25
N PHE A 62 3.49 11.86 -2.01
CA PHE A 62 4.71 12.32 -2.66
C PHE A 62 5.58 11.11 -3.01
N HIS A 63 6.50 11.28 -3.95
CA HIS A 63 7.51 10.27 -4.24
C HIS A 63 8.83 10.68 -3.59
N CYS A 64 9.39 9.83 -2.74
CA CYS A 64 10.72 10.02 -2.19
C CYS A 64 11.74 9.34 -3.10
N MET A 65 12.61 10.13 -3.74
CA MET A 65 13.64 9.61 -4.64
C MET A 65 14.65 8.72 -3.91
N LYS A 66 15.08 9.11 -2.71
CA LYS A 66 16.07 8.35 -1.93
C LYS A 66 15.54 6.97 -1.52
N CYS A 67 14.27 6.91 -1.12
CA CYS A 67 13.61 5.67 -0.74
C CYS A 67 13.04 4.91 -1.95
N ASN A 68 13.06 5.51 -3.14
CA ASN A 68 12.44 5.02 -4.39
C ASN A 68 10.96 4.61 -4.20
N ALA A 69 10.18 5.42 -3.48
CA ALA A 69 8.88 5.00 -2.96
C ALA A 69 7.84 6.13 -2.94
N CYS A 70 6.58 5.79 -3.28
CA CYS A 70 5.44 6.66 -3.07
C CYS A 70 4.95 6.57 -1.62
N MET A 71 4.84 7.69 -0.92
CA MET A 71 4.43 7.77 0.48
C MET A 71 3.34 8.82 0.68
N ALA A 72 2.49 8.61 1.68
CA ALA A 72 1.52 9.62 2.09
C ALA A 72 2.24 10.88 2.56
N ARG A 73 1.68 12.07 2.29
CA ARG A 73 2.29 13.35 2.68
C ARG A 73 2.52 13.51 4.18
N SER A 74 1.78 12.79 5.02
CA SER A 74 2.00 12.74 6.47
C SER A 74 3.37 12.16 6.84
N LEU A 75 4.01 11.40 5.94
CA LEU A 75 5.34 10.82 6.12
C LEU A 75 6.44 11.66 5.46
N LYS A 76 6.21 12.96 5.19
CA LYS A 76 7.23 13.81 4.56
C LYS A 76 8.52 13.84 5.37
N GLU A 77 8.40 14.02 6.68
CA GLU A 77 9.50 13.93 7.65
C GLU A 77 9.66 12.47 8.12
N HIS A 78 10.25 11.62 7.28
CA HIS A 78 10.55 10.23 7.63
C HIS A 78 12.06 9.98 7.65
N VAL A 79 12.48 8.98 8.41
CA VAL A 79 13.85 8.46 8.35
C VAL A 79 14.00 7.68 7.05
N CYS A 80 14.47 8.34 6.00
CA CYS A 80 14.64 7.68 4.71
C CYS A 80 15.83 6.72 4.74
N ARG A 81 15.57 5.47 4.35
CA ARG A 81 16.59 4.48 4.02
C ARG A 81 16.48 4.14 2.54
N GLU A 82 17.60 3.83 1.93
CA GLU A 82 17.58 3.54 0.50
C GLU A 82 16.81 2.24 0.25
N LYS A 83 15.99 2.24 -0.81
CA LYS A 83 15.32 1.05 -1.34
C LYS A 83 14.50 0.27 -0.29
N CYS A 84 13.88 0.95 0.67
CA CYS A 84 13.16 0.29 1.76
C CYS A 84 12.12 -0.75 1.30
N LEU A 85 11.50 -0.53 0.13
CA LEU A 85 10.43 -1.38 -0.41
C LEU A 85 10.94 -2.47 -1.37
N GLU A 86 12.22 -2.49 -1.72
CA GLU A 86 12.81 -3.48 -2.64
C GLU A 86 13.15 -4.80 -1.89
N ASP A 87 12.21 -5.30 -1.11
CA ASP A 87 12.34 -6.56 -0.36
C ASP A 87 10.99 -7.29 -0.30
N ASN A 88 11.02 -8.56 0.09
CA ASN A 88 9.84 -9.37 0.32
C ASN A 88 9.35 -9.20 1.76
N CYS A 89 8.03 -9.31 1.96
CA CYS A 89 7.48 -9.38 3.30
C CYS A 89 8.03 -10.63 4.02
N PRO A 90 8.61 -10.52 5.23
CA PRO A 90 9.22 -11.65 5.92
C PRO A 90 8.21 -12.72 6.40
N ILE A 91 6.90 -12.45 6.27
CA ILE A 91 5.83 -13.33 6.73
C ILE A 91 5.15 -14.04 5.56
N CYS A 92 4.73 -13.30 4.53
CA CYS A 92 4.02 -13.88 3.37
C CYS A 92 4.91 -14.05 2.13
N HIS A 93 6.16 -13.57 2.17
CA HIS A 93 7.13 -13.62 1.07
C HIS A 93 6.72 -12.92 -0.23
N GLU A 94 5.63 -12.14 -0.21
CA GLU A 94 5.24 -11.30 -1.33
C GLU A 94 6.13 -10.05 -1.43
N TYR A 95 6.43 -9.66 -2.66
CA TYR A 95 7.25 -8.49 -2.95
C TYR A 95 6.53 -7.19 -2.58
N ILE A 96 7.14 -6.40 -1.68
CA ILE A 96 6.50 -5.25 -1.04
C ILE A 96 6.25 -4.12 -2.04
N PHE A 97 7.19 -3.86 -2.96
CA PHE A 97 7.08 -2.73 -3.89
C PHE A 97 5.87 -2.81 -4.81
N THR A 98 5.56 -4.01 -5.34
CA THR A 98 4.47 -4.23 -6.30
C THR A 98 3.14 -4.62 -5.65
N SER A 99 3.15 -5.01 -4.37
CA SER A 99 1.93 -5.34 -3.65
C SER A 99 1.03 -4.10 -3.48
N SER A 100 -0.28 -4.34 -3.55
CA SER A 100 -1.31 -3.34 -3.21
C SER A 100 -1.61 -3.30 -1.70
N SER A 101 -1.09 -4.26 -0.94
CA SER A 101 -1.29 -4.36 0.50
C SER A 101 -0.56 -3.22 1.22
N PRO A 102 -1.22 -2.55 2.18
CA PRO A 102 -0.57 -1.54 3.02
C PRO A 102 0.64 -2.12 3.74
N VAL A 103 1.69 -1.30 3.91
CA VAL A 103 2.96 -1.69 4.53
C VAL A 103 3.15 -0.94 5.85
N LYS A 104 3.66 -1.64 6.85
CA LYS A 104 4.05 -1.11 8.16
C LYS A 104 5.58 -1.07 8.25
N ALA A 105 6.12 0.11 8.53
CA ALA A 105 7.51 0.25 8.95
C ALA A 105 7.64 -0.07 10.45
N LEU A 106 8.57 -0.95 10.79
CA LEU A 106 8.88 -1.34 12.18
C LEU A 106 9.83 -0.32 12.81
N PRO A 107 9.93 -0.25 14.16
CA PRO A 107 10.87 0.66 14.83
C PRO A 107 12.34 0.44 14.44
N CYS A 108 12.72 -0.80 14.11
CA CYS A 108 14.06 -1.13 13.62
C CYS A 108 14.32 -0.67 12.17
N GLY A 109 13.26 -0.28 11.44
CA GLY A 109 13.28 0.19 10.05
C GLY A 109 13.04 -0.90 9.00
N HIS A 110 12.85 -2.17 9.37
CA HIS A 110 12.38 -3.20 8.43
C HIS A 110 10.89 -3.00 8.11
N LEU A 111 10.43 -3.57 7.00
CA LEU A 111 9.06 -3.44 6.51
C LEU A 111 8.35 -4.79 6.50
N MET A 112 7.04 -4.77 6.68
CA MET A 112 6.15 -5.91 6.42
C MET A 112 4.73 -5.41 6.12
N HIS A 113 3.88 -6.23 5.49
CA HIS A 113 2.48 -5.84 5.26
C HIS A 113 1.76 -5.60 6.59
N SER A 114 0.86 -4.61 6.65
CA SER A 114 0.12 -4.25 7.86
C SER A 114 -0.74 -5.41 8.39
N LYS A 115 -1.27 -6.25 7.49
CA LYS A 115 -1.98 -7.49 7.87
C LYS A 115 -1.02 -8.49 8.51
N CYS A 116 0.10 -8.77 7.84
CA CYS A 116 1.16 -9.65 8.37
C CYS A 116 1.69 -9.17 9.72
N PHE A 117 1.85 -7.86 9.90
CA PHE A 117 2.23 -7.26 11.19
C PHE A 117 1.21 -7.59 12.27
N LYS A 118 -0.08 -7.35 12.01
CA LYS A 118 -1.16 -7.64 12.97
C LYS A 118 -1.16 -9.12 13.37
N ASP A 119 -1.13 -10.00 12.38
CA ASP A 119 -1.19 -11.46 12.60
C ASP A 119 0.06 -11.96 13.35
N TYR A 120 1.25 -11.46 12.99
CA TYR A 120 2.51 -11.84 13.63
C TYR A 120 2.62 -11.35 15.08
N THR A 121 2.14 -10.13 15.37
CA THR A 121 2.17 -9.56 16.72
C THR A 121 1.22 -10.22 17.72
N CYS A 122 0.37 -11.13 17.27
CA CYS A 122 -0.47 -11.94 18.17
C CYS A 122 0.36 -12.93 19.01
N SER A 123 1.54 -13.34 18.53
CA SER A 123 2.38 -14.34 19.19
C SER A 123 3.85 -13.95 19.33
N HIS A 124 4.29 -12.89 18.63
CA HIS A 124 5.69 -12.45 18.62
C HIS A 124 5.82 -10.95 18.90
N TYR A 125 6.86 -10.56 19.64
CA TYR A 125 7.11 -9.15 20.00
C TYR A 125 8.44 -8.61 19.44
N THR A 126 9.17 -9.42 18.67
CA THR A 126 10.47 -9.08 18.08
C THR A 126 10.38 -9.05 16.56
N CYS A 127 11.25 -8.29 15.90
CA CYS A 127 11.31 -8.25 14.44
C CYS A 127 11.78 -9.60 13.89
N PRO A 128 11.08 -10.20 12.91
CA PRO A 128 11.47 -11.49 12.33
C PRO A 128 12.77 -11.43 11.53
N VAL A 129 13.25 -10.23 11.18
CA VAL A 129 14.48 -10.02 10.39
C VAL A 129 15.71 -9.79 11.27
N CYS A 130 15.57 -9.10 12.40
CA CYS A 130 16.72 -8.65 13.21
C CYS A 130 16.52 -8.78 14.72
N SER A 131 15.43 -9.40 15.16
CA SER A 131 15.11 -9.70 16.56
C SER A 131 14.96 -8.49 17.51
N LYS A 132 15.02 -7.25 17.02
CA LYS A 132 14.75 -6.04 17.83
C LYS A 132 13.27 -5.93 18.21
N SER A 133 12.98 -5.39 19.40
CA SER A 133 11.60 -5.22 19.90
C SER A 133 10.73 -4.39 18.93
N LEU A 134 9.47 -4.80 18.76
CA LEU A 134 8.47 -4.13 17.92
C LEU A 134 7.71 -3.00 18.64
N GLY A 135 7.88 -2.88 19.96
CA GLY A 135 7.25 -1.86 20.77
C GLY A 135 7.95 -1.69 22.12
N ASP A 136 7.51 -0.67 22.86
CA ASP A 136 8.02 -0.39 24.19
C ASP A 136 7.39 -1.38 25.19
N MET A 137 8.23 -2.16 25.89
CA MET A 137 7.80 -3.29 26.72
C MET A 137 6.94 -2.84 27.93
N GLN A 138 6.86 -1.54 28.21
CA GLN A 138 6.03 -0.97 29.27
C GLN A 138 4.52 -1.09 28.99
N VAL A 139 4.09 -1.16 27.72
CA VAL A 139 2.67 -1.28 27.35
C VAL A 139 2.18 -2.74 27.39
N SER A 140 3.07 -3.71 27.14
CA SER A 140 2.76 -5.14 27.24
C SER A 140 2.43 -5.58 28.68
N PHE A 141 3.07 -4.99 29.70
CA PHE A 141 2.75 -5.31 31.10
C PHE A 141 1.32 -4.95 31.51
N ILE A 142 0.72 -3.94 30.87
CA ILE A 142 -0.66 -3.51 31.17
C ILE A 142 -1.68 -4.53 30.61
N ILE A 143 -1.43 -5.05 29.40
CA ILE A 143 -2.31 -6.04 28.75
C ILE A 143 -2.18 -7.42 29.42
N PHE A 144 -0.98 -7.83 29.83
CA PHE A 144 -0.80 -9.07 30.58
C PHE A 144 -1.34 -8.97 32.03
N ARG A 145 -1.32 -7.79 32.67
CA ARG A 145 -1.96 -7.60 33.98
C ARG A 145 -3.49 -7.63 33.94
N GLN A 146 -4.13 -7.16 32.86
CA GLN A 146 -5.60 -7.21 32.75
C GLN A 146 -6.14 -8.64 32.56
N ASN A 147 -5.33 -9.58 32.05
CA ASN A 147 -5.74 -10.99 31.89
C ASN A 147 -5.47 -11.87 33.13
N ILE A 148 -4.69 -11.39 34.11
CA ILE A 148 -4.48 -12.12 35.37
C ILE A 148 -5.64 -11.86 36.36
N VAL A 149 -6.23 -10.65 36.35
CA VAL A 149 -7.34 -10.31 37.29
C VAL A 149 -8.62 -11.12 37.03
N PHE A 150 -8.77 -11.77 35.87
CA PHE A 150 -9.94 -12.60 35.55
C PHE A 150 -9.80 -14.08 35.92
N LEU A 151 -8.63 -14.54 36.38
CA LEU A 151 -8.41 -15.95 36.76
C LEU A 151 -8.36 -16.19 38.28
N ASP A 152 -8.38 -15.13 39.11
CA ASP A 152 -8.40 -15.25 40.57
C ASP A 152 -9.82 -15.22 41.19
N HIS A 153 -10.88 -15.34 40.36
CA HIS A 153 -12.29 -15.32 40.82
C HIS A 153 -13.17 -16.44 40.26
N ILE A 154 -12.61 -17.63 40.02
CA ILE A 154 -13.40 -18.88 39.93
C ILE A 154 -12.87 -19.86 40.97
#